data_AF-A0A8B6XHS9-F1
#
_entry.id   AF-A0A8B6XHS9-F1
#
_cell.length_a   1.000
_cell.length_b   1.000
_cell.length_c   1.000
_cell.angle_alpha   90.00
_cell.angle_beta   90.00
_cell.angle_gamma   90.00
#
_symmetry.space_group_name_H-M   'P 1'
#
loop_
_entity.id
_entity.type
_entity.pdbx_description
1 polymer ?
#
loop_
_entity_poly.entity_id
_entity_poly.type
_entity_poly.pdbx_seq_one_letter_code
_entity_poly.pdbx_strand_id
1 'polypeptide(L)'
;MEDTSVTELAIRATSSYFNDLIELIPAKYYVKSDYEDFEGSNSRKMKQKNPNKKLLVKKAKLFKLDPTLHKSSSELQLEIEQKENELLKDDSFNNISIKPMNVTCIPSKPLEELRAKLHAKVALLSSDRKVTSEKSKKRRLESKEQDKLAKKRKKDNQSIKRINEIEGKSESLTQKNPVDSKVMFSKFDFAAQINDVRKKKKQKSDKQILAIAEKNRDKLMELESEDAEKASMLKKEIAWKNALKKAEGQKIKDDPKLLKKTLKKKDKQKKKSKLEWNERLKTVENQKLEKQKLRKQHIQERKDGKMAKNKKIKKKSKKPGF
;
A
#
# COMPACT_ATOMS: atom_id res chain seq x y z
N MET A 1 44.42 6.18 -51.41
CA MET A 1 43.19 5.66 -50.78
C MET A 1 43.47 4.71 -49.61
N GLU A 2 44.74 4.47 -49.24
CA GLU A 2 45.10 3.52 -48.17
C GLU A 2 45.07 4.16 -46.77
N ASP A 3 45.45 5.45 -46.65
CA ASP A 3 45.50 6.16 -45.36
C ASP A 3 44.12 6.28 -44.68
N THR A 4 43.04 6.41 -45.46
CA THR A 4 41.67 6.46 -44.91
C THR A 4 41.30 5.14 -44.25
N SER A 5 41.71 4.00 -44.80
CA SER A 5 41.38 2.68 -44.26
C SER A 5 42.03 2.41 -42.89
N VAL A 6 43.26 2.87 -42.69
CA VAL A 6 43.98 2.73 -41.41
C VAL A 6 43.33 3.58 -40.33
N THR A 7 42.91 4.80 -40.67
CA THR A 7 42.19 5.67 -39.73
C THR A 7 40.82 5.10 -39.36
N GLU A 8 40.08 4.54 -40.31
CA GLU A 8 38.79 3.89 -40.05
C GLU A 8 38.93 2.68 -39.11
N LEU A 9 39.98 1.88 -39.30
CA LEU A 9 40.25 0.71 -38.47
C LEU A 9 40.62 1.12 -37.03
N ALA A 10 41.41 2.19 -36.86
CA ALA A 10 41.73 2.76 -35.55
C ALA A 10 40.49 3.33 -34.84
N ILE A 11 39.59 4.01 -35.57
CA ILE A 11 38.31 4.52 -35.03
C ILE A 11 37.41 3.34 -34.60
N ARG A 12 37.39 2.25 -35.38
CA ARG A 12 36.62 1.06 -35.03
C ARG A 12 37.17 0.34 -33.81
N ALA A 13 38.50 0.23 -33.70
CA ALA A 13 39.16 -0.37 -32.54
C ALA A 13 38.93 0.43 -31.26
N THR A 14 39.05 1.76 -31.33
CA THR A 14 38.76 2.64 -30.20
C THR A 14 37.29 2.59 -29.80
N SER A 15 36.36 2.58 -30.76
CA SER A 15 34.92 2.39 -30.51
C SER A 15 34.63 1.06 -29.80
N SER A 16 35.25 -0.04 -30.23
CA SER A 16 35.11 -1.34 -29.55
C SER A 16 35.60 -1.29 -28.11
N TYR A 17 36.77 -0.69 -27.88
CA TYR A 17 37.35 -0.55 -26.53
C TYR A 17 36.42 0.25 -25.58
N PHE A 18 35.81 1.32 -26.07
CA PHE A 18 34.87 2.09 -25.26
C PHE A 18 33.56 1.34 -24.98
N ASN A 19 33.07 0.55 -25.94
CA ASN A 19 31.90 -0.31 -25.71
C ASN A 19 32.18 -1.34 -24.61
N ASP A 20 33.33 -2.02 -24.65
CA ASP A 20 33.74 -2.97 -23.62
C ASP A 20 33.80 -2.30 -22.23
N LEU A 21 34.34 -1.07 -22.16
CA LEU A 21 34.41 -0.27 -20.93
C LEU A 21 33.02 0.08 -20.38
N ILE A 22 32.06 0.39 -21.26
CA ILE A 22 30.68 0.70 -20.88
C ILE A 22 29.92 -0.55 -20.43
N GLU A 23 30.29 -1.73 -20.93
CA GLU A 23 29.69 -3.02 -20.52
C GLU A 23 30.12 -3.47 -19.13
N LEU A 24 31.31 -3.08 -18.66
CA LEU A 24 31.79 -3.34 -17.30
C LEU A 24 30.91 -2.72 -16.20
N ILE A 25 30.12 -1.71 -16.55
CA ILE A 25 29.25 -0.99 -15.61
C ILE A 25 27.79 -1.37 -15.89
N PRO A 26 27.01 -1.77 -14.87
CA PRO A 26 25.63 -2.20 -15.07
C PRO A 26 24.79 -1.15 -15.80
N ALA A 27 24.03 -1.58 -16.81
CA ALA A 27 23.18 -0.72 -17.63
C ALA A 27 22.19 0.16 -16.84
N LYS A 28 21.86 -0.24 -15.60
CA LYS A 28 21.02 0.53 -14.66
C LYS A 28 21.50 1.97 -14.45
N TYR A 29 22.81 2.23 -14.54
CA TYR A 29 23.38 3.55 -14.27
C TYR A 29 23.39 4.47 -15.49
N TYR A 30 23.35 3.93 -16.70
CA TYR A 30 23.38 4.71 -17.95
C TYR A 30 21.99 4.87 -18.57
N VAL A 31 21.20 3.81 -18.55
CA VAL A 31 19.85 3.82 -19.09
C VAL A 31 18.91 4.25 -17.98
N LYS A 32 18.32 5.44 -18.14
CA LYS A 32 17.32 5.99 -17.22
C LYS A 32 16.09 5.08 -17.25
N SER A 33 16.09 4.08 -16.39
CA SER A 33 14.99 3.16 -16.23
C SER A 33 13.78 3.92 -15.71
N ASP A 34 12.77 4.13 -16.57
CA ASP A 34 11.46 4.69 -16.19
C ASP A 34 10.78 3.91 -15.05
N TYR A 35 11.31 2.74 -14.68
CA TYR A 35 10.84 1.95 -13.54
C TYR A 35 11.31 2.48 -12.17
N GLU A 36 12.39 3.26 -12.08
CA GLU A 36 12.99 3.62 -10.78
C GLU A 36 12.46 4.94 -10.20
N ASP A 37 11.94 5.87 -11.01
CA ASP A 37 11.31 7.09 -10.51
C ASP A 37 9.91 6.85 -9.88
N PHE A 38 9.40 5.61 -9.96
CA PHE A 38 8.13 5.21 -9.32
C PHE A 38 8.29 4.62 -7.91
N GLU A 39 9.49 4.54 -7.33
CA GLU A 39 9.61 4.07 -5.94
C GLU A 39 9.16 5.12 -4.90
N GLY A 40 8.97 6.38 -5.31
CA GLY A 40 8.60 7.48 -4.41
C GLY A 40 7.12 7.86 -4.36
N SER A 41 6.30 7.46 -5.34
CA SER A 41 4.92 7.93 -5.46
C SER A 41 3.90 6.88 -5.00
N ASN A 42 3.41 7.03 -3.77
CA ASN A 42 2.23 6.31 -3.29
C ASN A 42 0.97 6.85 -3.99
N SER A 43 0.84 6.65 -5.30
CA SER A 43 -0.46 6.77 -5.95
C SER A 43 -1.27 5.53 -5.56
N ARG A 44 -2.19 5.72 -4.61
CA ARG A 44 -3.26 4.75 -4.29
C ARG A 44 -4.22 4.71 -5.48
N LYS A 45 -3.78 4.19 -6.62
CA LYS A 45 -4.69 3.82 -7.71
C LYS A 45 -5.35 2.51 -7.32
N MET A 46 -6.68 2.54 -7.31
CA MET A 46 -7.55 1.37 -7.13
C MET A 46 -7.05 0.22 -8.01
N LYS A 47 -6.45 -0.81 -7.40
CA LYS A 47 -6.01 -2.01 -8.11
C LYS A 47 -7.26 -2.77 -8.55
N GLN A 48 -7.71 -2.55 -9.79
CA GLN A 48 -8.62 -3.50 -10.43
C GLN A 48 -7.97 -4.89 -10.44
N LYS A 49 -8.69 -5.91 -9.99
CA LYS A 49 -8.18 -7.28 -9.89
C LYS A 49 -8.19 -7.92 -11.28
N ASN A 50 -7.13 -7.75 -12.07
CA ASN A 50 -6.94 -8.58 -13.27
C ASN A 50 -6.69 -10.04 -12.84
N PRO A 51 -7.50 -11.01 -13.32
CA PRO A 51 -7.35 -12.42 -12.95
C PRO A 51 -6.00 -13.01 -13.40
N ASN A 52 -5.39 -12.44 -14.45
CA ASN A 52 -4.13 -12.91 -15.02
C ASN A 52 -2.86 -12.28 -14.40
N LYS A 53 -2.99 -11.47 -13.33
CA LYS A 53 -1.83 -10.83 -12.69
C LYS A 53 -0.77 -11.83 -12.25
N LYS A 54 -1.18 -12.99 -11.74
CA LYS A 54 -0.24 -14.04 -11.33
C LYS A 54 0.55 -14.61 -12.50
N LEU A 55 -0.10 -14.81 -13.65
CA LEU A 55 0.54 -15.33 -14.86
C LEU A 55 1.48 -14.28 -15.47
N LEU A 56 1.06 -13.01 -15.52
CA LEU A 56 1.91 -11.91 -15.98
C LEU A 56 3.14 -11.72 -15.09
N VAL A 57 3.00 -11.80 -13.76
CA VAL A 57 4.14 -11.73 -12.84
C VAL A 57 5.06 -12.94 -12.99
N LYS A 58 4.52 -14.14 -13.20
CA LYS A 58 5.33 -15.34 -13.46
C LYS A 58 6.11 -15.23 -14.77
N LYS A 59 5.47 -14.79 -15.85
CA LYS A 59 6.12 -14.53 -17.14
C LYS A 59 7.20 -13.46 -16.99
N ALA A 60 6.91 -12.34 -16.33
CA ALA A 60 7.89 -11.28 -16.09
C ALA A 60 9.11 -11.75 -15.27
N LYS A 61 8.90 -12.66 -14.29
CA LYS A 61 10.01 -13.28 -13.56
C LYS A 61 10.82 -14.23 -14.42
N LEU A 62 10.17 -14.99 -15.31
CA LEU A 62 10.84 -15.85 -16.27
C LEU A 62 11.73 -15.01 -17.19
N PHE A 63 11.16 -14.01 -17.87
CA PHE A 63 11.88 -13.06 -18.73
C PHE A 63 13.03 -12.33 -18.03
N LYS A 64 12.92 -12.07 -16.72
CA LYS A 64 13.99 -11.42 -15.92
C LYS A 64 15.14 -12.38 -15.59
N LEU A 65 14.88 -13.68 -15.57
CA LEU A 65 15.84 -14.72 -15.16
C LEU A 65 16.42 -15.49 -16.35
N ASP A 66 15.96 -15.21 -17.58
CA ASP A 66 16.43 -15.85 -18.80
C ASP A 66 17.73 -15.17 -19.29
N PRO A 67 18.89 -15.86 -19.30
CA PRO A 67 20.17 -15.27 -19.69
C PRO A 67 20.24 -14.88 -21.17
N THR A 68 19.45 -15.54 -22.01
CA THR A 68 19.37 -15.28 -23.46
C THR A 68 18.70 -13.96 -23.80
N LEU A 69 18.00 -13.35 -22.84
CA LEU A 69 17.26 -12.11 -22.99
C LEU A 69 17.98 -10.92 -22.34
N HIS A 70 19.16 -11.14 -21.77
CA HIS A 70 19.95 -10.09 -21.15
C HIS A 70 20.68 -9.29 -22.24
N LYS A 71 20.29 -8.04 -22.44
CA LYS A 71 20.90 -7.13 -23.43
C LYS A 71 22.08 -6.38 -22.84
N SER A 72 23.06 -6.02 -23.67
CA SER A 72 24.17 -5.16 -23.24
C SER A 72 23.72 -3.70 -23.07
N SER A 73 24.52 -2.89 -22.37
CA SER A 73 24.24 -1.46 -22.17
C SER A 73 24.17 -0.70 -23.50
N SER A 74 25.09 -0.96 -24.43
CA SER A 74 25.10 -0.38 -25.77
C SER A 74 23.91 -0.82 -26.62
N GLU A 75 23.52 -2.10 -26.52
CA GLU A 75 22.34 -2.62 -27.23
C GLU A 75 21.04 -1.96 -26.76
N LEU A 76 20.91 -1.69 -25.45
CA LEU A 76 19.76 -0.98 -24.90
C LEU A 76 19.69 0.49 -25.37
N GLN A 77 20.83 1.16 -25.54
CA GLN A 77 20.87 2.52 -26.07
C GLN A 77 20.43 2.56 -27.53
N LEU A 78 20.92 1.62 -28.36
CA LEU A 78 20.51 1.48 -29.75
C LEU A 78 19.01 1.17 -29.87
N GLU A 79 18.46 0.33 -29.00
CA GLU A 79 17.01 0.03 -29.00
C GLU A 79 16.16 1.25 -28.62
N ILE A 80 16.64 2.08 -27.68
CA ILE A 80 15.97 3.35 -27.33
C ILE A 80 15.99 4.29 -28.52
N GLU A 81 17.15 4.47 -29.16
CA GLU A 81 17.31 5.35 -30.32
C GLU A 81 16.46 4.88 -31.51
N GLN A 82 16.43 3.58 -31.79
CA GLN A 82 15.56 2.99 -32.81
C GLN A 82 14.09 3.28 -32.51
N LYS A 83 13.67 3.10 -31.26
CA LYS A 83 12.29 3.35 -30.84
C LYS A 83 11.91 4.83 -30.90
N GLU A 84 12.82 5.73 -30.55
CA GLU A 84 12.64 7.18 -30.73
C GLU A 84 12.53 7.54 -32.21
N ASN A 85 13.38 6.95 -33.06
CA ASN A 85 13.32 7.14 -34.51
C ASN A 85 12.04 6.55 -35.14
N GLU A 86 11.53 5.44 -34.63
CA GLU A 86 10.23 4.87 -35.03
C GLU A 86 9.06 5.77 -34.61
N LEU A 87 9.07 6.28 -33.37
CA LEU A 87 8.09 7.26 -32.89
C LEU A 87 8.08 8.52 -33.76
N LEU A 88 9.25 8.98 -34.21
CA LEU A 88 9.38 10.13 -35.12
C LEU A 88 8.89 9.82 -36.55
N LYS A 89 8.86 8.55 -36.98
CA LYS A 89 8.33 8.12 -38.29
C LYS A 89 6.81 7.93 -38.28
N ASP A 90 6.23 7.54 -37.14
CA ASP A 90 4.79 7.29 -37.00
C ASP A 90 3.94 8.56 -36.88
N ASP A 91 4.56 9.73 -36.70
CA ASP A 91 3.90 11.05 -36.83
C ASP A 91 3.66 11.41 -38.32
N SER A 92 2.86 10.57 -38.97
CA SER A 92 2.28 10.80 -40.29
C SER A 92 1.11 11.81 -40.23
N PHE A 93 1.37 13.01 -39.70
CA PHE A 93 0.50 14.18 -39.88
C PHE A 93 1.32 15.36 -40.42
N ASN A 94 1.26 15.49 -41.75
CA ASN A 94 1.39 16.72 -42.55
C ASN A 94 2.68 17.54 -42.46
N ASN A 95 3.47 17.43 -43.54
CA ASN A 95 4.03 18.55 -44.32
C ASN A 95 3.90 19.94 -43.67
N ILE A 96 4.89 20.30 -42.86
CA ILE A 96 5.29 21.70 -42.74
C ILE A 96 6.76 21.73 -43.13
N SER A 97 7.02 22.12 -44.37
CA SER A 97 8.33 22.66 -44.73
C SER A 97 8.58 23.82 -43.79
N ILE A 98 9.47 23.63 -42.82
CA ILE A 98 9.91 24.67 -41.91
C ILE A 98 10.71 25.66 -42.76
N LYS A 99 10.03 26.69 -43.27
CA LYS A 99 10.72 27.88 -43.77
C LYS A 99 11.45 28.51 -42.58
N PRO A 100 12.73 28.90 -42.71
CA PRO A 100 13.48 29.51 -41.62
C PRO A 100 12.72 30.74 -41.12
N MET A 101 12.39 30.76 -39.83
CA MET A 101 11.72 31.89 -39.18
C MET A 101 12.61 33.14 -39.29
N ASN A 102 12.13 34.16 -39.97
CA ASN A 102 12.69 35.51 -39.86
C ASN A 102 12.03 36.18 -38.65
N VAL A 103 12.82 36.57 -37.64
CA VAL A 103 12.38 36.95 -36.27
C VAL A 103 11.88 38.40 -36.19
N THR A 104 11.35 38.95 -37.28
CA THR A 104 10.85 40.32 -37.29
C THR A 104 9.33 40.31 -37.45
N CYS A 105 8.67 40.44 -36.29
CA CYS A 105 7.30 40.93 -36.16
C CYS A 105 6.18 39.95 -36.54
N ILE A 106 5.88 39.02 -35.64
CA ILE A 106 4.51 38.48 -35.55
C ILE A 106 3.71 39.51 -34.72
N PRO A 107 2.59 40.07 -35.23
CA PRO A 107 1.72 40.90 -34.42
C PRO A 107 1.03 40.02 -33.37
N SER A 108 1.70 39.84 -32.23
CA SER A 108 1.08 39.28 -31.04
C SER A 108 0.00 40.26 -30.61
N LYS A 109 -1.20 39.72 -30.33
CA LYS A 109 -2.19 40.43 -29.52
C LYS A 109 -1.52 40.98 -28.26
N PRO A 110 -1.93 42.16 -27.76
CA PRO A 110 -1.30 42.78 -26.62
C PRO A 110 -1.25 41.80 -25.45
N LEU A 111 -0.14 41.78 -24.72
CA LEU A 111 0.17 40.82 -23.65
C LEU A 111 -0.96 40.74 -22.61
N GLU A 112 -1.65 41.86 -22.36
CA GLU A 112 -2.86 41.94 -21.53
C GLU A 112 -3.94 40.95 -21.96
N GLU A 113 -4.24 40.86 -23.25
CA GLU A 113 -5.32 40.04 -23.78
C GLU A 113 -4.98 38.55 -23.63
N LEU A 114 -3.72 38.20 -23.83
CA LEU A 114 -3.22 36.84 -23.64
C LEU A 114 -3.26 36.44 -22.15
N ARG A 115 -2.84 37.35 -21.26
CA ARG A 115 -2.91 37.17 -19.80
C ARG A 115 -4.36 37.02 -19.34
N ALA A 116 -5.26 37.88 -19.81
CA ALA A 116 -6.68 37.82 -19.48
C ALA A 116 -7.29 36.49 -19.92
N LYS A 117 -6.98 36.03 -21.14
CA LYS A 117 -7.46 34.75 -21.67
C LYS A 117 -6.91 33.56 -20.88
N LEU A 118 -5.65 33.60 -20.45
CA LEU A 118 -5.05 32.59 -19.58
C LEU A 118 -5.73 32.58 -18.20
N HIS A 119 -5.92 33.74 -17.58
CA HIS A 119 -6.61 33.84 -16.29
C HIS A 119 -8.06 33.33 -16.37
N ALA A 120 -8.79 33.66 -17.44
CA ALA A 120 -10.14 33.15 -17.68
C ALA A 120 -10.15 31.62 -17.87
N LYS A 121 -9.21 31.07 -18.64
CA LYS A 121 -9.06 29.62 -18.83
C LYS A 121 -8.71 28.92 -17.52
N VAL A 122 -7.81 29.50 -16.72
CA VAL A 122 -7.45 28.97 -15.39
C VAL A 122 -8.63 29.05 -14.43
N ALA A 123 -9.42 30.13 -14.44
CA ALA A 123 -10.61 30.27 -13.61
C ALA A 123 -11.67 29.21 -13.93
N LEU A 124 -11.98 28.99 -15.21
CA LEU A 124 -12.91 27.94 -15.66
C LEU A 124 -12.43 26.54 -15.25
N LEU A 125 -11.15 26.23 -15.45
CA LEU A 125 -10.58 24.92 -15.05
C LEU A 125 -10.46 24.76 -13.52
N SER A 126 -10.57 25.86 -12.77
CA SER A 126 -10.51 25.91 -11.31
C SER A 126 -11.90 25.93 -10.66
N SER A 127 -12.96 26.39 -11.33
CA SER A 127 -14.34 26.29 -10.84
C SER A 127 -14.84 24.85 -10.83
N ASP A 128 -14.48 24.05 -11.84
CA ASP A 128 -14.86 22.64 -11.94
C ASP A 128 -14.15 21.75 -10.91
N ARG A 129 -13.01 22.22 -10.42
CA ARG A 129 -12.27 21.59 -9.33
C ARG A 129 -12.53 22.38 -8.05
N LYS A 130 -13.52 21.97 -7.23
CA LYS A 130 -13.74 22.43 -5.84
C LYS A 130 -12.47 22.29 -4.96
N VAL A 131 -11.47 23.14 -5.19
CA VAL A 131 -10.12 23.12 -4.60
C VAL A 131 -9.80 24.46 -3.94
N THR A 132 -10.62 25.50 -4.16
CA THR A 132 -10.41 26.86 -3.65
C THR A 132 -10.92 27.09 -2.23
N SER A 133 -11.46 26.11 -1.52
CA SER A 133 -11.65 26.31 -0.08
C SER A 133 -10.28 26.25 0.62
N GLU A 134 -9.94 27.25 1.43
CA GLU A 134 -8.77 27.19 2.33
C GLU A 134 -8.74 25.88 3.14
N LYS A 135 -9.92 25.33 3.42
CA LYS A 135 -10.13 24.06 4.09
C LYS A 135 -9.59 22.86 3.30
N SER A 136 -9.63 22.91 1.96
CA SER A 136 -9.04 21.93 1.06
C SER A 136 -7.50 22.00 1.08
N LYS A 137 -6.94 23.21 1.01
CA LYS A 137 -5.49 23.45 1.11
C LYS A 137 -4.94 23.02 2.47
N LYS A 138 -5.62 23.40 3.58
CA LYS A 138 -5.29 22.98 4.95
C LYS A 138 -5.35 21.45 5.11
N ARG A 139 -6.39 20.78 4.59
CA ARG A 139 -6.46 19.30 4.58
C ARG A 139 -5.33 18.66 3.78
N ARG A 140 -4.91 19.24 2.66
CA ARG A 140 -3.82 18.70 1.84
C ARG A 140 -2.46 18.85 2.55
N LEU A 141 -2.25 19.97 3.25
CA LEU A 141 -1.05 20.21 4.06
C LEU A 141 -1.01 19.27 5.27
N GLU A 142 -2.09 19.16 6.05
CA GLU A 142 -2.20 18.18 7.16
C GLU A 142 -1.99 16.75 6.68
N SER A 143 -2.56 16.38 5.53
CA SER A 143 -2.38 15.04 4.96
C SER A 143 -0.93 14.78 4.56
N LYS A 144 -0.23 15.77 3.99
CA LYS A 144 1.20 15.65 3.66
C LYS A 144 2.07 15.52 4.91
N GLU A 145 1.74 16.24 5.97
CA GLU A 145 2.46 16.20 7.24
C GLU A 145 2.23 14.86 7.98
N GLN A 146 1.00 14.36 8.00
CA GLN A 146 0.67 13.03 8.52
C GLN A 146 1.36 11.91 7.72
N ASP A 147 1.42 12.02 6.39
CA ASP A 147 2.14 11.05 5.55
C ASP A 147 3.65 11.09 5.80
N LYS A 148 4.25 12.27 6.01
CA LYS A 148 5.67 12.40 6.42
C LYS A 148 5.92 11.74 7.78
N LEU A 149 5.06 11.99 8.77
CA LEU A 149 5.16 11.40 10.10
C LEU A 149 4.98 9.87 10.07
N ALA A 150 4.08 9.38 9.21
CA ALA A 150 3.86 7.95 9.00
C ALA A 150 5.06 7.28 8.29
N LYS A 151 5.71 7.97 7.35
CA LYS A 151 6.96 7.50 6.71
C LYS A 151 8.10 7.41 7.73
N LYS A 152 8.27 8.42 8.60
CA LYS A 152 9.27 8.40 9.69
C LYS A 152 9.03 7.23 10.65
N ARG A 153 7.79 7.04 11.12
CA ARG A 153 7.40 5.89 11.96
C ARG A 153 7.61 4.52 11.29
N LYS A 154 7.42 4.42 9.97
CA LYS A 154 7.69 3.18 9.22
C LYS A 154 9.18 2.90 9.10
N LYS A 155 10.00 3.93 8.91
CA LYS A 155 11.47 3.82 8.92
C LYS A 155 11.97 3.38 10.31
N ASP A 156 11.47 4.01 11.37
CA ASP A 156 11.81 3.66 12.76
C ASP A 156 11.37 2.23 13.11
N ASN A 157 10.19 1.79 12.65
CA ASN A 157 9.72 0.42 12.83
C ASN A 157 10.48 -0.60 11.96
N GLN A 158 11.01 -0.21 10.80
CA GLN A 158 11.87 -1.08 9.99
C GLN A 158 13.25 -1.23 10.63
N SER A 159 13.82 -0.19 11.24
CA SER A 159 15.06 -0.32 12.02
C SER A 159 14.86 -1.20 13.25
N ILE A 160 13.73 -1.07 13.96
CA ILE A 160 13.39 -1.96 15.11
C ILE A 160 13.16 -3.40 14.65
N LYS A 161 12.56 -3.62 13.47
CA LYS A 161 12.40 -4.98 12.90
C LYS A 161 13.72 -5.62 12.48
N ARG A 162 14.68 -4.87 11.94
CA ARG A 162 16.02 -5.41 11.62
C ARG A 162 16.81 -5.79 12.87
N ILE A 163 16.61 -5.07 13.98
CA ILE A 163 17.20 -5.41 15.28
C ILE A 163 16.55 -6.68 15.84
N ASN A 164 15.22 -6.83 15.73
CA ASN A 164 14.50 -8.01 16.21
C ASN A 164 14.57 -9.25 15.29
N GLU A 165 14.85 -9.10 13.99
CA GLU A 165 15.02 -10.21 13.04
C GLU A 165 16.37 -10.93 13.18
N ILE A 166 17.34 -10.31 13.89
CA ILE A 166 18.57 -11.00 14.32
C ILE A 166 18.30 -11.90 15.54
N GLU A 167 17.22 -11.65 16.31
CA GLU A 167 16.98 -12.32 17.60
C GLU A 167 15.75 -13.26 17.66
N GLY A 168 14.93 -13.41 16.61
CA GLY A 168 13.63 -14.08 16.76
C GLY A 168 13.17 -14.97 15.61
N LYS A 169 13.54 -16.26 15.64
CA LYS A 169 12.92 -17.30 14.80
C LYS A 169 12.58 -18.57 15.62
N SER A 170 11.35 -18.66 16.12
CA SER A 170 10.37 -19.75 15.84
C SER A 170 9.33 -19.95 16.96
N GLU A 171 8.13 -20.33 16.53
CA GLU A 171 6.87 -20.41 17.29
C GLU A 171 6.53 -21.83 17.81
N SER A 172 5.81 -21.87 18.94
CA SER A 172 4.63 -22.73 19.24
C SER A 172 4.73 -24.23 19.67
N LEU A 173 4.11 -24.48 20.84
CA LEU A 173 3.16 -25.54 21.26
C LEU A 173 3.61 -26.93 21.86
N THR A 174 3.25 -27.06 23.15
CA THR A 174 2.62 -28.18 23.91
C THR A 174 3.37 -29.45 24.42
N GLN A 175 3.20 -29.66 25.75
CA GLN A 175 2.95 -30.86 26.59
C GLN A 175 4.04 -31.91 26.99
N LYS A 176 4.19 -32.03 28.34
CA LYS A 176 4.34 -33.19 29.26
C LYS A 176 5.72 -33.75 29.71
N ASN A 177 5.90 -33.66 31.04
CA ASN A 177 6.55 -34.52 32.07
C ASN A 177 8.05 -34.90 31.99
N PRO A 178 8.74 -35.07 33.16
CA PRO A 178 10.20 -34.95 33.25
C PRO A 178 10.90 -36.28 33.58
N VAL A 179 11.69 -36.83 32.66
CA VAL A 179 12.70 -37.88 32.92
C VAL A 179 13.82 -37.75 31.87
N ASP A 180 15.06 -37.69 32.36
CA ASP A 180 16.37 -37.79 31.69
C ASP A 180 16.72 -36.83 30.53
N SER A 181 17.83 -36.10 30.74
CA SER A 181 18.27 -34.95 29.96
C SER A 181 18.82 -35.31 28.57
N LYS A 182 17.92 -35.47 27.60
CA LYS A 182 18.23 -35.36 26.18
C LYS A 182 17.86 -33.97 25.69
N VAL A 183 18.84 -33.10 25.48
CA VAL A 183 18.64 -31.75 24.96
C VAL A 183 18.04 -31.82 23.54
N MET A 184 16.74 -31.59 23.44
CA MET A 184 16.05 -31.49 22.15
C MET A 184 16.08 -30.04 21.65
N PHE A 185 16.64 -29.88 20.45
CA PHE A 185 17.00 -28.62 19.76
C PHE A 185 15.83 -27.65 19.46
N SER A 186 14.67 -27.74 20.11
CA SER A 186 13.50 -26.92 19.73
C SER A 186 12.51 -26.59 20.85
N LYS A 187 12.86 -26.78 22.13
CA LYS A 187 12.02 -26.31 23.26
C LYS A 187 12.87 -25.71 24.38
N PHE A 188 13.25 -24.45 24.22
CA PHE A 188 13.76 -23.63 25.33
C PHE A 188 12.57 -23.12 26.17
N ASP A 189 12.71 -23.16 27.50
CA ASP A 189 11.67 -22.73 28.44
C ASP A 189 11.98 -21.31 28.97
N PHE A 190 11.27 -20.30 28.46
CA PHE A 190 11.48 -18.88 28.81
C PHE A 190 10.59 -18.40 29.98
N ALA A 191 9.79 -19.28 30.60
CA ALA A 191 8.78 -18.90 31.57
C ALA A 191 9.33 -18.56 32.97
N ALA A 192 10.55 -19.01 33.32
CA ALA A 192 11.07 -18.87 34.68
C ALA A 192 11.49 -17.43 35.05
N GLN A 193 11.85 -16.58 34.09
CA GLN A 193 12.40 -15.23 34.37
C GLN A 193 11.41 -14.05 34.20
N ILE A 194 10.17 -14.28 33.74
CA ILE A 194 9.23 -13.17 33.43
C ILE A 194 8.36 -12.76 34.64
N ASN A 195 8.38 -13.53 35.73
CA ASN A 195 7.49 -13.28 36.88
C ASN A 195 7.86 -12.03 37.72
N ASP A 196 9.06 -11.48 37.57
CA ASP A 196 9.53 -10.29 38.31
C ASP A 196 9.30 -8.94 37.60
N VAL A 197 8.66 -8.93 36.42
CA VAL A 197 8.24 -7.66 35.80
C VAL A 197 7.03 -7.13 36.57
N ARG A 198 7.29 -6.31 37.59
CA ARG A 198 6.31 -5.52 38.37
C ARG A 198 5.10 -5.18 37.50
N LYS A 199 3.94 -5.77 37.79
CA LYS A 199 2.69 -5.61 37.03
C LYS A 199 2.40 -4.12 36.84
N LYS A 200 2.73 -3.56 35.68
CA LYS A 200 2.39 -2.16 35.36
C LYS A 200 0.87 -2.02 35.47
N LYS A 201 0.40 -1.05 36.27
CA LYS A 201 -1.04 -0.81 36.48
C LYS A 201 -1.71 -0.70 35.12
N LYS A 202 -2.76 -1.51 34.90
CA LYS A 202 -3.53 -1.49 33.64
C LYS A 202 -4.06 -0.07 33.42
N GLN A 203 -3.91 0.44 32.20
CA GLN A 203 -4.43 1.75 31.83
C GLN A 203 -5.95 1.75 31.95
N LYS A 204 -6.52 2.86 32.46
CA LYS A 204 -7.97 3.02 32.61
C LYS A 204 -8.65 2.93 31.24
N SER A 205 -9.84 2.34 31.20
CA SER A 205 -10.62 2.27 29.96
C SER A 205 -11.15 3.65 29.54
N ASP A 206 -11.39 3.88 28.24
CA ASP A 206 -11.91 5.17 27.77
C ASP A 206 -13.26 5.55 28.41
N LYS A 207 -14.08 4.56 28.80
CA LYS A 207 -15.33 4.78 29.55
C LYS A 207 -15.05 5.30 30.97
N GLN A 208 -14.07 4.72 31.65
CA GLN A 208 -13.65 5.19 32.98
C GLN A 208 -13.01 6.57 32.91
N ILE A 209 -12.21 6.84 31.86
CA ILE A 209 -11.62 8.16 31.63
C ILE A 209 -12.73 9.20 31.39
N LEU A 210 -13.77 8.86 30.63
CA LEU A 210 -14.93 9.73 30.44
C LEU A 210 -15.65 10.03 31.76
N ALA A 211 -15.90 9.02 32.59
CA ALA A 211 -16.56 9.21 33.88
C ALA A 211 -15.72 10.09 34.83
N ILE A 212 -14.40 9.96 34.80
CA ILE A 212 -13.48 10.82 35.58
C ILE A 212 -13.53 12.26 35.05
N ALA A 213 -13.49 12.44 33.72
CA ALA A 213 -13.57 13.75 33.09
C ALA A 213 -14.88 14.48 33.39
N GLU A 214 -16.02 13.76 33.34
CA GLU A 214 -17.33 14.31 33.68
C GLU A 214 -17.39 14.71 35.16
N LYS A 215 -16.98 13.83 36.08
CA LYS A 215 -16.92 14.15 37.51
C LYS A 215 -16.04 15.36 37.81
N ASN A 216 -14.88 15.47 37.17
CA ASN A 216 -13.99 16.62 37.38
C ASN A 216 -14.61 17.92 36.85
N ARG A 217 -15.31 17.85 35.71
CA ARG A 217 -16.01 19.01 35.14
C ARG A 217 -17.15 19.46 36.05
N ASP A 218 -17.94 18.52 36.56
CA ASP A 218 -19.10 18.83 37.39
C ASP A 218 -18.65 19.40 38.75
N LYS A 219 -17.58 18.86 39.35
CA LYS A 219 -16.93 19.45 40.54
C LYS A 219 -16.45 20.88 40.33
N LEU A 220 -15.82 21.17 39.19
CA LEU A 220 -15.40 22.53 38.86
C LEU A 220 -16.61 23.46 38.72
N MET A 221 -17.69 22.98 38.10
CA MET A 221 -18.92 23.75 37.93
C MET A 221 -19.64 24.03 39.27
N GLU A 222 -19.62 23.07 40.18
CA GLU A 222 -20.14 23.22 41.55
C GLU A 222 -19.34 24.27 42.33
N LEU A 223 -18.00 24.16 42.34
CA LEU A 223 -17.10 25.13 42.94
C LEU A 223 -17.21 26.54 42.33
N GLU A 224 -17.44 26.66 41.03
CA GLU A 224 -17.69 27.95 40.37
C GLU A 224 -18.98 28.61 40.84
N SER A 225 -19.96 27.80 41.26
CA SER A 225 -21.26 28.29 41.72
C SER A 225 -21.22 28.74 43.18
N GLU A 226 -20.39 28.09 44.00
CA GLU A 226 -20.15 28.46 45.40
C GLU A 226 -19.16 29.63 45.52
N ASP A 227 -17.95 29.49 44.95
CA ASP A 227 -16.82 30.42 45.13
C ASP A 227 -16.03 30.61 43.82
N ALA A 228 -16.40 31.63 43.05
CA ALA A 228 -15.80 31.91 41.74
C ALA A 228 -14.26 32.13 41.79
N GLU A 229 -13.75 32.77 42.84
CA GLU A 229 -12.31 33.04 42.99
C GLU A 229 -11.51 31.77 43.25
N LYS A 230 -11.99 30.92 44.17
CA LYS A 230 -11.36 29.63 44.48
C LYS A 230 -11.38 28.72 43.25
N ALA A 231 -12.50 28.70 42.51
CA ALA A 231 -12.60 27.95 41.26
C ALA A 231 -11.60 28.43 40.19
N SER A 232 -11.40 29.75 40.06
CA SER A 232 -10.41 30.33 39.14
C SER A 232 -8.98 29.92 39.51
N MET A 233 -8.64 29.96 40.80
CA MET A 233 -7.33 29.51 41.30
C MET A 233 -7.12 28.01 41.04
N LEU A 234 -8.13 27.19 41.32
CA LEU A 234 -8.08 25.74 41.11
C LEU A 234 -7.97 25.39 39.61
N LYS A 235 -8.68 26.12 38.73
CA LYS A 235 -8.52 26.00 37.27
C LYS A 235 -7.09 26.31 36.83
N LYS A 236 -6.49 27.39 37.35
CA LYS A 236 -5.08 27.75 37.07
C LYS A 236 -4.15 26.63 37.53
N GLU A 237 -4.31 26.13 38.75
CA GLU A 237 -3.50 25.01 39.24
C GLU A 237 -3.63 23.75 38.37
N ILE A 238 -4.84 23.37 37.98
CA ILE A 238 -5.08 22.23 37.09
C ILE A 238 -4.39 22.48 35.74
N ALA A 239 -4.49 23.68 35.20
CA ALA A 239 -3.84 24.05 33.94
C ALA A 239 -2.32 23.91 34.02
N TRP A 240 -1.69 24.38 35.09
CA TRP A 240 -0.25 24.23 35.33
C TRP A 240 0.16 22.77 35.55
N LYS A 241 -0.57 22.02 36.38
CA LYS A 241 -0.36 20.57 36.59
C LYS A 241 -0.47 19.79 35.27
N ASN A 242 -1.41 20.17 34.41
CA ASN A 242 -1.59 19.58 33.10
C ASN A 242 -0.48 19.99 32.11
N ALA A 243 0.01 21.23 32.18
CA ALA A 243 1.15 21.68 31.38
C ALA A 243 2.42 20.90 31.75
N LEU A 244 2.70 20.70 33.04
CA LEU A 244 3.83 19.92 33.54
C LEU A 244 3.77 18.45 33.08
N LYS A 245 2.62 17.78 33.24
CA LYS A 245 2.43 16.40 32.76
C LYS A 245 2.58 16.28 31.23
N LYS A 246 2.14 17.30 30.47
CA LYS A 246 2.34 17.34 29.02
C LYS A 246 3.82 17.51 28.67
N ALA A 247 4.57 18.34 29.41
CA ALA A 247 6.01 18.52 29.24
C ALA A 247 6.79 17.24 29.58
N GLU A 248 6.35 16.48 30.59
CA GLU A 248 6.85 15.14 30.91
C GLU A 248 6.57 14.11 29.79
N GLY A 249 5.67 14.45 28.85
CA GLY A 249 5.28 13.59 27.73
C GLY A 249 4.03 12.73 27.99
N GLN A 250 3.33 12.93 29.11
CA GLN A 250 2.09 12.23 29.40
C GLN A 250 0.93 12.73 28.53
N LYS A 251 0.19 11.79 27.91
CA LYS A 251 -0.98 12.10 27.08
C LYS A 251 -2.24 12.25 27.93
N ILE A 252 -2.58 13.49 28.24
CA ILE A 252 -3.77 13.85 29.01
C ILE A 252 -5.04 13.74 28.14
N LYS A 253 -6.10 13.11 28.68
CA LYS A 253 -7.37 12.87 27.97
C LYS A 253 -8.55 13.30 28.85
N ASP A 254 -8.75 14.60 28.98
CA ASP A 254 -9.72 15.13 29.95
C ASP A 254 -11.00 15.66 29.28
N ASP A 255 -11.05 15.76 27.94
CA ASP A 255 -12.20 16.36 27.25
C ASP A 255 -13.38 15.36 27.08
N PRO A 256 -14.54 15.57 27.74
CA PRO A 256 -15.64 14.61 27.70
C PRO A 256 -16.26 14.49 26.30
N LYS A 257 -16.35 15.60 25.55
CA LYS A 257 -16.87 15.61 24.18
C LYS A 257 -16.03 14.75 23.22
N LEU A 258 -14.70 14.81 23.34
CA LEU A 258 -13.78 14.02 22.50
C LEU A 258 -13.75 12.55 22.92
N LEU A 259 -13.84 12.26 24.20
CA LEU A 259 -13.96 10.89 24.72
C LEU A 259 -15.26 10.21 24.24
N LYS A 260 -16.40 10.92 24.28
CA LYS A 260 -17.68 10.46 23.70
C LYS A 260 -17.55 10.15 22.21
N LYS A 261 -16.90 11.02 21.43
CA LYS A 261 -16.65 10.79 19.99
C LYS A 261 -15.75 9.57 19.76
N THR A 262 -14.74 9.37 20.60
CA THR A 262 -13.83 8.23 20.52
C THR A 262 -14.57 6.92 20.78
N LEU A 263 -15.43 6.90 21.80
CA LEU A 263 -16.28 5.75 22.10
C LEU A 263 -17.21 5.41 20.92
N LYS A 264 -17.90 6.42 20.37
CA LYS A 264 -18.76 6.24 19.17
C LYS A 264 -17.99 5.67 17.97
N LYS A 265 -16.76 6.13 17.73
CA LYS A 265 -15.89 5.59 16.66
C LYS A 265 -15.56 4.12 16.90
N LYS A 266 -15.18 3.75 18.14
CA LYS A 266 -14.91 2.36 18.52
C LYS A 266 -16.13 1.47 18.34
N ASP A 267 -17.31 1.94 18.74
CA ASP A 267 -18.55 1.18 18.58
C ASP A 267 -18.92 1.00 17.11
N LYS A 268 -18.74 2.03 16.27
CA LYS A 268 -18.92 1.92 14.82
C LYS A 268 -17.96 0.91 14.20
N GLN A 269 -16.70 0.90 14.62
CA GLN A 269 -15.72 -0.07 14.15
C GLN A 269 -16.12 -1.50 14.55
N LYS A 270 -16.52 -1.72 15.81
CA LYS A 270 -17.03 -3.02 16.28
C LYS A 270 -18.25 -3.49 15.50
N LYS A 271 -19.21 -2.59 15.22
CA LYS A 271 -20.38 -2.91 14.39
C LYS A 271 -19.98 -3.36 12.99
N LYS A 272 -19.05 -2.66 12.33
CA LYS A 272 -18.51 -3.06 11.02
C LYS A 272 -17.84 -4.42 11.08
N SER A 273 -16.94 -4.64 12.03
CA SER A 273 -16.27 -5.93 12.19
C SER A 273 -17.25 -7.06 12.48
N LYS A 274 -18.32 -6.82 13.24
CA LYS A 274 -19.40 -7.79 13.47
C LYS A 274 -20.13 -8.15 12.18
N LEU A 275 -20.50 -7.16 11.36
CA LEU A 275 -21.15 -7.39 10.07
C LEU A 275 -20.26 -8.19 9.12
N GLU A 276 -19.01 -7.77 8.94
CA GLU A 276 -18.04 -8.47 8.09
C GLU A 276 -17.79 -9.91 8.55
N TRP A 277 -17.73 -10.15 9.87
CA TRP A 277 -17.59 -11.49 10.40
C TRP A 277 -18.80 -12.36 10.09
N ASN A 278 -20.02 -11.82 10.27
CA ASN A 278 -21.25 -12.52 9.95
C ASN A 278 -21.36 -12.83 8.44
N GLU A 279 -20.96 -11.91 7.57
CA GLU A 279 -20.89 -12.14 6.12
C GLU A 279 -19.90 -13.25 5.76
N ARG A 280 -18.74 -13.30 6.42
CA ARG A 280 -17.78 -14.39 6.24
C ARG A 280 -18.36 -15.72 6.67
N LEU A 281 -19.03 -15.79 7.82
CA LEU A 281 -19.68 -17.01 8.29
C LEU A 281 -20.73 -17.50 7.29
N LYS A 282 -21.62 -16.61 6.81
CA LYS A 282 -22.61 -16.93 5.78
C LYS A 282 -21.96 -17.43 4.48
N THR A 283 -20.87 -16.79 4.06
CA THR A 283 -20.14 -17.20 2.85
C THR A 283 -19.57 -18.61 3.00
N VAL A 284 -18.98 -18.93 4.16
CA VAL A 284 -18.45 -20.26 4.47
C VAL A 284 -19.57 -21.31 4.49
N GLU A 285 -20.71 -20.97 5.10
CA GLU A 285 -21.89 -21.83 5.14
C GLU A 285 -22.45 -22.11 3.73
N ASN A 286 -22.61 -21.08 2.92
CA ASN A 286 -23.08 -21.22 1.54
C ASN A 286 -22.13 -22.09 0.71
N GLN A 287 -20.81 -21.87 0.81
CA GLN A 287 -19.83 -22.71 0.11
C GLN A 287 -19.89 -24.18 0.57
N LYS A 288 -20.13 -24.42 1.85
CA LYS A 288 -20.33 -25.78 2.39
C LYS A 288 -21.60 -26.41 1.82
N LEU A 289 -22.70 -25.65 1.80
CA LEU A 289 -23.99 -26.10 1.25
C LEU A 289 -23.90 -26.37 -0.26
N GLU A 290 -23.26 -25.50 -1.04
CA GLU A 290 -23.05 -25.68 -2.48
C GLU A 290 -22.26 -26.95 -2.78
N LYS A 291 -21.14 -27.18 -2.07
CA LYS A 291 -20.36 -28.41 -2.21
C LYS A 291 -21.19 -29.65 -1.86
N GLN A 292 -22.00 -29.58 -0.82
CA GLN A 292 -22.90 -30.68 -0.45
C GLN A 292 -24.00 -30.90 -1.49
N LYS A 293 -24.58 -29.84 -2.07
CA LYS A 293 -25.57 -29.92 -3.15
C LYS A 293 -24.98 -30.56 -4.40
N LEU A 294 -23.80 -30.11 -4.84
CA LEU A 294 -23.07 -30.69 -5.96
C LEU A 294 -22.79 -32.18 -5.74
N ARG A 295 -22.34 -32.55 -4.53
CA ARG A 295 -22.13 -33.96 -4.18
C ARG A 295 -23.43 -34.77 -4.26
N LYS A 296 -24.56 -34.23 -3.76
CA LYS A 296 -25.87 -34.90 -3.87
C LYS A 296 -26.29 -35.08 -5.32
N GLN A 297 -26.11 -34.05 -6.17
CA GLN A 297 -26.40 -34.12 -7.60
C GLN A 297 -25.56 -35.20 -8.29
N HIS A 298 -24.24 -35.22 -8.12
CA HIS A 298 -23.39 -36.26 -8.71
C HIS A 298 -23.71 -37.68 -8.20
N ILE A 299 -24.09 -37.84 -6.92
CA ILE A 299 -24.54 -39.13 -6.39
C ILE A 299 -25.85 -39.55 -7.06
N GLN A 300 -26.78 -38.61 -7.26
CA GLN A 300 -28.05 -38.87 -7.91
C GLN A 300 -27.86 -39.26 -9.37
N GLU A 301 -27.06 -38.51 -10.14
CA GLU A 301 -26.69 -38.84 -11.52
C GLU A 301 -26.06 -40.23 -11.62
N ARG A 302 -25.20 -40.60 -10.66
CA ARG A 302 -24.62 -41.95 -10.60
C ARG A 302 -25.66 -43.03 -10.32
N LYS A 303 -26.65 -42.76 -9.45
CA LYS A 303 -27.77 -43.68 -9.19
C LYS A 303 -28.65 -43.83 -10.44
N ASP A 304 -29.04 -42.72 -11.06
CA ASP A 304 -29.89 -42.70 -12.24
C ASP A 304 -29.20 -43.37 -13.43
N GLY A 305 -27.89 -43.14 -13.62
CA GLY A 305 -27.08 -43.84 -14.60
C GLY A 305 -27.01 -45.35 -14.37
N LYS A 306 -26.92 -45.82 -13.12
CA LYS A 306 -27.01 -47.25 -12.79
C LYS A 306 -28.41 -47.80 -13.08
N MET A 307 -29.48 -47.09 -12.71
CA MET A 307 -30.85 -47.50 -12.99
C MET A 307 -31.13 -47.57 -14.50
N ALA A 308 -30.64 -46.61 -15.28
CA ALA A 308 -30.74 -46.60 -16.74
C ALA A 308 -29.99 -47.77 -17.38
N LYS A 309 -28.76 -48.09 -16.92
CA LYS A 309 -28.02 -49.28 -17.36
C LYS A 309 -28.77 -50.57 -17.03
N ASN A 310 -29.28 -50.72 -15.81
CA ASN A 310 -30.07 -51.89 -15.41
C ASN A 310 -31.35 -52.03 -16.27
N LYS A 311 -32.02 -50.92 -16.59
CA LYS A 311 -33.19 -50.92 -17.48
C LYS A 311 -32.83 -51.32 -18.92
N LYS A 312 -31.67 -50.91 -19.43
CA LYS A 312 -31.15 -51.33 -20.75
C LYS A 312 -30.80 -52.83 -20.77
N ILE A 313 -30.15 -53.34 -19.71
CA ILE A 313 -29.81 -54.77 -19.58
C ILE A 313 -31.10 -55.61 -19.55
N LYS A 314 -32.09 -55.23 -18.71
CA LYS A 314 -33.39 -55.92 -18.65
C LYS A 314 -34.18 -55.88 -19.97
N LYS A 315 -34.00 -54.85 -20.81
CA LYS A 315 -34.60 -54.79 -22.16
C LYS A 315 -33.86 -55.71 -23.13
N LYS A 316 -32.52 -55.77 -23.08
CA LYS A 316 -31.72 -56.69 -23.92
C LYS A 316 -31.93 -58.16 -23.55
N SER A 317 -32.15 -58.47 -22.27
CA SER A 317 -32.45 -59.84 -21.81
C SER A 317 -33.88 -60.29 -22.14
N LYS A 318 -34.74 -59.41 -22.69
CA LYS A 318 -36.09 -59.73 -23.17
C LYS A 318 -36.18 -59.84 -24.69
N LYS A 319 -35.04 -59.91 -25.39
CA LYS A 319 -35.04 -60.20 -26.83
C LYS A 319 -35.42 -61.68 -27.01
N PRO A 320 -36.58 -61.99 -27.61
CA PRO A 320 -36.98 -63.38 -27.83
C PRO A 320 -36.10 -63.99 -28.93
N GLY A 321 -35.55 -65.18 -28.67
CA GLY A 321 -34.76 -65.95 -29.63
C GLY A 321 -33.33 -66.26 -29.16
N PHE A 322 -33.20 -67.24 -28.27
CA PHE A 322 -32.76 -68.60 -28.64
C PHE A 322 -33.68 -69.59 -27.92
#